data_AF-A0A7X4F675-F1
#
_entry.id   AF-A0A7X4F675-F1
#
_cell.length_a   1.000
_cell.length_b   1.000
_cell.length_c   1.000
_cell.angle_alpha   90.00
_cell.angle_beta   90.00
_cell.angle_gamma   90.00
#
_symmetry.space_group_name_H-M   'P 1'
#
loop_
_entity.id
_entity.type
_entity.pdbx_description
1 polymer ?
#
loop_
_entity_poly.entity_id
_entity_poly.type
_entity_poly.pdbx_seq_one_letter_code
_entity_poly.pdbx_strand_id
1 'polypeptide(L)'
;MPGTASKARQLFGLAGAGRFIWNHFLAKHQAAYQLHKENPEHHAKPSISFLSLGKEFTQLRNSGDFPWLQGYSFTIVRAALQSLSLAFQGFFRGKGHPRFKARGRDQPRFTIPDKGKVKGDRLSIPGVGLLRLRRHSGNPYPEGRPVKAAVVHECGKWYATVCYKVDLPPSAEPERVAAMDCNCRQVAVVYSDGTSEIRRQPDTTLLQIKLKRGQRK
;
A
#
# COMPACT_ATOMS: atom_id res chain seq x y z
N MET A 1 4.87 30.26 8.64
CA MET A 1 6.03 29.40 8.99
C MET A 1 6.63 28.79 7.71
N PRO A 2 7.76 29.31 7.21
CA PRO A 2 8.38 28.86 5.95
C PRO A 2 8.79 27.37 5.91
N GLY A 3 9.00 26.73 7.07
CA GLY A 3 9.35 25.30 7.16
C GLY A 3 8.25 24.30 6.74
N THR A 4 6.97 24.68 6.81
CA THR A 4 5.85 23.76 6.50
C THR A 4 5.64 23.60 4.99
N ALA A 5 5.81 24.68 4.23
CA ALA A 5 5.69 24.67 2.77
C ALA A 5 6.82 23.88 2.10
N SER A 6 8.05 23.99 2.62
CA SER A 6 9.19 23.21 2.14
C SER A 6 8.98 21.69 2.35
N LYS A 7 8.55 21.29 3.55
CA LYS A 7 8.25 19.88 3.85
C LYS A 7 7.09 19.34 3.01
N ALA A 8 6.03 20.12 2.81
CA ALA A 8 4.91 19.74 1.94
C ALA A 8 5.37 19.48 0.50
N ARG A 9 6.22 20.35 -0.07
CA ARG A 9 6.81 20.15 -1.41
C ARG A 9 7.63 18.88 -1.48
N GLN A 10 8.43 18.57 -0.46
CA GLN A 10 9.20 17.32 -0.41
C GLN A 10 8.29 16.08 -0.39
N LEU A 11 7.19 16.10 0.38
CA LEU A 11 6.21 15.00 0.41
C LEU A 11 5.56 14.79 -0.97
N PHE A 12 5.20 15.87 -1.68
CA PHE A 12 4.72 15.78 -3.05
C PHE A 12 5.79 15.25 -4.00
N GLY A 13 7.06 15.63 -3.81
CA GLY A 13 8.20 15.10 -4.55
C GLY A 13 8.33 13.58 -4.38
N LEU A 14 8.23 13.07 -3.15
CA LEU A 14 8.27 11.64 -2.86
C LEU A 14 7.10 10.89 -3.53
N ALA A 15 5.88 11.40 -3.44
CA ALA A 15 4.72 10.84 -4.12
C ALA A 15 4.88 10.87 -5.64
N GLY A 16 5.43 11.97 -6.17
CA GLY A 16 5.73 12.15 -7.59
C GLY A 16 6.76 11.15 -8.11
N ALA A 17 7.86 10.96 -7.39
CA ALA A 17 8.88 9.97 -7.72
C ALA A 17 8.30 8.54 -7.73
N GLY A 18 7.51 8.18 -6.71
CA GLY A 18 6.84 6.87 -6.68
C GLY A 18 5.87 6.66 -7.84
N ARG A 19 5.16 7.71 -8.27
CA ARG A 19 4.30 7.67 -9.46
C ARG A 19 5.09 7.51 -10.75
N PHE A 20 6.17 8.29 -10.91
CA PHE A 20 7.03 8.22 -12.09
C PHE A 20 7.59 6.81 -12.27
N ILE A 21 8.17 6.24 -11.21
CA ILE A 21 8.73 4.88 -11.25
C ILE A 21 7.67 3.86 -11.61
N TRP A 22 6.48 3.94 -11.00
CA TRP A 22 5.37 3.06 -11.36
C TRP A 22 5.04 3.12 -12.85
N ASN A 23 4.85 4.33 -13.40
CA ASN A 23 4.47 4.50 -14.80
C ASN A 23 5.59 4.11 -15.77
N HIS A 24 6.82 4.49 -15.47
CA HIS A 24 7.98 4.20 -16.31
C HIS A 24 8.18 2.69 -16.47
N PHE A 25 8.20 1.96 -15.35
CA PHE A 25 8.34 0.50 -15.39
C PHE A 25 7.11 -0.19 -15.95
N LEU A 26 5.90 0.32 -15.69
CA LEU A 26 4.70 -0.22 -16.32
C LEU A 26 4.75 -0.11 -17.84
N ALA A 27 5.13 1.06 -18.38
CA ALA A 27 5.26 1.29 -19.82
C ALA A 27 6.36 0.40 -20.43
N LYS A 28 7.53 0.36 -19.80
CA LYS A 28 8.66 -0.48 -20.26
C LYS A 28 8.28 -1.95 -20.31
N HIS A 29 7.62 -2.48 -19.28
CA HIS A 29 7.20 -3.88 -19.24
C HIS A 29 6.08 -4.19 -20.22
N GLN A 30 5.14 -3.26 -20.44
CA GLN A 30 4.11 -3.43 -21.47
C GLN A 30 4.73 -3.50 -22.86
N ALA A 31 5.67 -2.61 -23.19
CA ALA A 31 6.38 -2.64 -24.47
C ALA A 31 7.19 -3.93 -24.64
N ALA A 32 7.97 -4.33 -23.63
CA ALA A 32 8.75 -5.57 -23.67
C ALA A 32 7.87 -6.82 -23.82
N TYR A 33 6.69 -6.83 -23.18
CA TYR A 33 5.74 -7.94 -23.30
C TYR A 33 5.10 -7.98 -24.68
N GLN A 34 4.80 -6.82 -25.27
CA GLN A 34 4.26 -6.73 -26.62
C GLN A 34 5.26 -7.26 -27.66
N LEU A 35 6.54 -6.88 -27.54
CA LEU A 35 7.62 -7.42 -28.39
C LEU A 35 7.78 -8.94 -28.23
N HIS A 36 7.70 -9.45 -27.01
CA HIS A 36 7.68 -10.89 -26.75
C HIS A 36 6.49 -11.59 -27.40
N LYS A 37 5.32 -10.93 -27.45
CA LYS A 37 4.12 -11.49 -28.10
C LYS A 37 4.27 -11.53 -29.62
N GLU A 38 4.95 -10.55 -30.21
CA GLU A 38 5.18 -10.46 -31.65
C GLU A 38 6.28 -11.43 -32.11
N ASN A 39 7.42 -11.47 -31.41
CA ASN A 39 8.55 -12.35 -31.75
C ASN A 39 9.10 -13.06 -30.49
N PRO A 40 8.45 -14.15 -30.03
CA PRO A 40 8.85 -14.86 -28.81
C PRO A 40 10.26 -15.43 -28.84
N GLU A 41 10.77 -15.79 -30.02
CA GLU A 41 12.11 -16.37 -30.21
C GLU A 41 13.23 -15.34 -30.01
N HIS A 42 12.96 -14.08 -30.36
CA HIS A 42 13.95 -12.99 -30.28
C HIS A 42 13.81 -12.12 -29.02
N HIS A 43 12.64 -12.14 -28.38
CA HIS A 43 12.37 -11.33 -27.19
C HIS A 43 11.94 -12.20 -26.03
N ALA A 44 12.75 -12.25 -24.98
CA ALA A 44 12.41 -12.99 -23.76
C ALA A 44 11.24 -12.33 -23.02
N LYS A 45 10.42 -13.15 -22.36
CA LYS A 45 9.31 -12.67 -21.52
C LYS A 45 9.86 -11.79 -20.39
N PRO A 46 9.34 -10.55 -20.21
CA PRO A 46 9.85 -9.65 -19.19
C PRO A 46 9.59 -10.19 -17.78
N SER A 47 10.62 -10.14 -16.92
CA SER A 47 10.50 -10.60 -15.53
C SER A 47 9.79 -9.56 -14.67
N ILE A 48 8.66 -9.93 -14.08
CA ILE A 48 7.86 -9.07 -13.18
C ILE A 48 8.34 -9.11 -11.72
N SER A 49 9.43 -9.84 -11.44
CA SER A 49 9.93 -10.01 -10.08
C SER A 49 10.49 -8.70 -9.53
N PHE A 50 10.30 -8.46 -8.22
CA PHE A 50 10.85 -7.29 -7.55
C PHE A 50 12.38 -7.20 -7.72
N LEU A 51 13.09 -8.33 -7.71
CA LEU A 51 14.54 -8.36 -7.88
C LEU A 51 14.97 -7.90 -9.28
N SER A 52 14.29 -8.36 -10.34
CA SER A 52 14.56 -7.90 -11.72
C SER A 52 14.30 -6.41 -11.85
N LEU A 53 13.14 -5.94 -11.40
CA LEU A 53 12.76 -4.53 -11.40
C LEU A 53 13.78 -3.67 -10.63
N GLY A 54 14.32 -4.19 -9.52
CA GLY A 54 15.36 -3.52 -8.75
C GLY A 54 16.68 -3.36 -9.51
N LYS A 55 17.12 -4.40 -10.24
CA LYS A 55 18.33 -4.33 -11.08
C LYS A 55 18.17 -3.31 -12.19
N GLU A 56 17.05 -3.34 -12.89
CA GLU A 56 16.74 -2.38 -13.95
C GLU A 56 16.64 -0.94 -13.42
N PHE A 57 16.10 -0.74 -12.23
CA PHE A 57 16.10 0.57 -11.59
C PHE A 57 17.50 1.07 -11.26
N THR A 58 18.40 0.20 -10.80
CA THR A 58 19.80 0.59 -10.56
C THR A 58 20.47 1.06 -11.85
N GLN A 59 20.22 0.37 -12.98
CA GLN A 59 20.72 0.81 -14.29
C GLN A 59 20.13 2.17 -14.69
N LEU A 60 18.80 2.34 -14.60
CA LEU A 60 18.11 3.60 -14.90
C LEU A 60 18.60 4.77 -14.04
N ARG A 61 18.88 4.49 -12.76
CA ARG A 61 19.36 5.51 -11.82
C ARG A 61 20.79 5.96 -12.16
N ASN A 62 21.58 5.10 -12.77
CA ASN A 62 22.98 5.35 -13.11
C ASN A 62 23.18 5.72 -14.59
N SER A 63 22.15 5.66 -15.45
CA SER A 63 22.26 6.00 -16.87
C SER A 63 22.47 7.49 -17.13
N GLY A 64 22.11 8.35 -16.17
CA GLY A 64 22.17 9.81 -16.33
C GLY A 64 20.92 10.43 -16.96
N ASP A 65 19.99 9.62 -17.48
CA ASP A 65 18.76 10.12 -18.14
C ASP A 65 17.85 10.88 -17.16
N PHE A 66 17.88 10.50 -15.88
CA PHE A 66 17.05 11.08 -14.83
C PHE A 66 17.88 11.47 -13.59
N PRO A 67 18.71 12.53 -13.67
CA PRO A 67 19.61 12.91 -12.58
C PRO A 67 18.88 13.20 -11.26
N TRP A 68 17.66 13.74 -11.36
CA TRP A 68 16.81 14.06 -10.22
C TRP A 68 16.43 12.83 -9.36
N LEU A 69 16.46 11.60 -9.91
CA LEU A 69 16.19 10.38 -9.15
C LEU A 69 17.21 10.15 -8.02
N GLN A 70 18.43 10.65 -8.18
CA GLN A 70 19.48 10.54 -7.17
C GLN A 70 19.12 11.30 -5.89
N GLY A 71 18.36 12.39 -6.00
CA GLY A 71 17.91 13.22 -4.88
C GLY A 71 16.80 12.59 -4.02
N TYR A 72 16.22 11.47 -4.45
CA TYR A 72 15.14 10.80 -3.71
C TYR A 72 15.62 9.51 -3.03
N SER A 73 15.02 9.23 -1.87
CA SER A 73 15.34 8.01 -1.11
C SER A 73 14.91 6.77 -1.86
N PHE A 74 15.83 5.81 -1.99
CA PHE A 74 15.56 4.48 -2.56
C PHE A 74 14.44 3.74 -1.83
N THR A 75 14.17 4.06 -0.56
CA THR A 75 13.10 3.45 0.22
C THR A 75 11.73 3.65 -0.43
N ILE A 76 11.45 4.83 -0.98
CA ILE A 76 10.17 5.12 -1.65
C ILE A 76 10.07 4.40 -2.99
N VAL A 77 11.16 4.42 -3.75
CA VAL A 77 11.26 3.70 -5.04
C VAL A 77 11.04 2.21 -4.82
N ARG A 78 11.70 1.63 -3.82
CA ARG A 78 11.56 0.22 -3.45
C ARG A 78 10.10 -0.16 -3.23
N ALA A 79 9.36 0.66 -2.49
CA ALA A 79 7.93 0.43 -2.26
C ALA A 79 7.10 0.51 -3.55
N ALA A 80 7.43 1.44 -4.45
CA ALA A 80 6.76 1.56 -5.75
C ALA A 80 7.01 0.32 -6.63
N LEU A 81 8.24 -0.16 -6.70
CA LEU A 81 8.62 -1.38 -7.45
C LEU A 81 7.97 -2.63 -6.86
N GLN A 82 7.97 -2.78 -5.53
CA GLN A 82 7.25 -3.87 -4.85
C GLN A 82 5.76 -3.86 -5.16
N SER A 83 5.14 -2.67 -5.12
CA SER A 83 3.72 -2.53 -5.45
C SER A 83 3.45 -2.93 -6.90
N LEU A 84 4.34 -2.57 -7.84
CA LEU A 84 4.19 -2.91 -9.25
C LEU A 84 4.33 -4.42 -9.47
N SER A 85 5.33 -5.05 -8.85
CA SER A 85 5.52 -6.49 -8.89
C SER A 85 4.29 -7.25 -8.38
N LEU A 86 3.74 -6.82 -7.24
CA LEU A 86 2.50 -7.39 -6.69
C LEU A 86 1.29 -7.18 -7.61
N ALA A 87 1.21 -6.04 -8.29
CA ALA A 87 0.12 -5.77 -9.23
C ALA A 87 0.19 -6.68 -10.45
N PHE A 88 1.39 -6.91 -11.01
CA PHE A 88 1.57 -7.91 -12.07
C PHE A 88 1.26 -9.33 -11.60
N GLN A 89 1.74 -9.75 -10.43
CA GLN A 89 1.38 -11.05 -9.86
C GLN A 89 -0.13 -11.20 -9.69
N GLY A 90 -0.82 -10.14 -9.26
CA GLY A 90 -2.27 -10.09 -9.17
C GLY A 90 -2.93 -10.29 -10.53
N PHE A 91 -2.45 -9.59 -11.57
CA PHE A 91 -2.95 -9.75 -12.94
C PHE A 91 -2.88 -11.21 -13.41
N PHE A 92 -1.74 -11.89 -13.20
CA PHE A 92 -1.60 -13.31 -13.57
C PHE A 92 -2.47 -14.27 -12.73
N ARG A 93 -2.99 -13.82 -11.59
CA ARG A 93 -3.97 -14.56 -10.77
C ARG A 93 -5.42 -14.21 -11.12
N GLY A 94 -5.66 -13.60 -12.27
CA GLY A 94 -7.01 -13.22 -12.73
C GLY A 94 -7.52 -11.90 -12.14
N LYS A 95 -6.68 -11.09 -11.50
CA LYS A 95 -7.05 -9.71 -11.15
C LYS A 95 -6.90 -8.79 -12.37
N GLY A 96 -7.39 -7.56 -12.26
CA GLY A 96 -7.23 -6.56 -13.32
C GLY A 96 -5.77 -6.16 -13.57
N HIS A 97 -5.46 -5.78 -14.82
CA HIS A 97 -4.14 -5.31 -15.24
C HIS A 97 -3.73 -4.02 -14.51
N PRO A 98 -2.43 -3.81 -14.15
CA PRO A 98 -1.99 -2.57 -13.54
C PRO A 98 -2.25 -1.39 -14.47
N ARG A 99 -2.81 -0.30 -13.91
CA ARG A 99 -3.13 0.91 -14.66
C ARG A 99 -2.09 2.00 -14.43
N PHE A 100 -1.92 2.86 -15.44
CA PHE A 100 -1.13 4.08 -15.29
C PHE A 100 -1.74 5.02 -14.25
N LYS A 101 -0.86 5.70 -13.53
CA LYS A 101 -1.22 6.69 -12.52
C LYS A 101 -1.10 8.10 -13.10
N ALA A 102 -2.13 8.92 -12.98
CA ALA A 102 -2.18 10.29 -13.48
C ALA A 102 -2.19 11.32 -12.35
N ARG A 103 -1.63 12.51 -12.60
CA ARG A 103 -1.74 13.65 -11.67
C ARG A 103 -3.19 14.13 -11.64
N GLY A 104 -3.69 14.49 -10.46
CA GLY A 104 -5.08 14.98 -10.29
C GLY A 104 -6.14 13.88 -10.24
N ARG A 105 -5.93 12.75 -10.94
CA ARG A 105 -6.80 11.56 -10.83
C ARG A 105 -6.36 10.61 -9.71
N ASP A 106 -5.07 10.36 -9.58
CA ASP A 106 -4.54 9.51 -8.51
C ASP A 106 -4.17 10.33 -7.28
N GLN A 107 -4.57 9.80 -6.13
CA GLN A 107 -4.23 10.36 -4.85
C GLN A 107 -2.70 10.34 -4.64
N PRO A 108 -2.06 11.49 -4.31
CA PRO A 108 -0.64 11.51 -3.99
C PRO A 108 -0.38 10.63 -2.76
N ARG A 109 0.42 9.58 -2.95
CA ARG A 109 0.74 8.63 -1.89
C ARG A 109 2.11 8.02 -2.08
N PHE A 110 2.71 7.62 -0.98
CA PHE A 110 3.93 6.82 -0.96
C PHE A 110 3.96 5.93 0.27
N THR A 111 4.76 4.87 0.19
CA THR A 111 4.94 3.92 1.30
C THR A 111 6.40 3.96 1.74
N ILE A 112 6.61 3.89 3.04
CA ILE A 112 7.93 3.74 3.66
C ILE A 112 8.05 2.27 4.11
N PRO A 113 8.68 1.40 3.30
CA PRO A 113 8.82 -0.03 3.58
C PRO A 113 10.00 -0.29 4.52
N ASP A 114 9.72 -0.63 5.77
CA ASP A 114 10.69 -0.84 6.86
C ASP A 114 11.58 0.39 7.12
N LYS A 115 11.90 0.69 8.39
CA LYS A 115 12.57 1.94 8.84
C LYS A 115 11.71 3.21 8.91
N GLY A 116 10.38 3.11 8.80
CA GLY A 116 9.48 4.16 9.28
C GLY A 116 9.58 4.22 10.80
N LYS A 117 10.67 4.78 11.33
CA LYS A 117 10.89 4.91 12.77
C LYS A 117 9.83 5.88 13.30
N VAL A 118 8.79 5.32 13.88
CA VAL A 118 7.94 6.07 14.79
C VAL A 118 8.74 6.23 16.08
N LYS A 119 9.10 7.47 16.42
CA LYS A 119 9.76 7.84 17.68
C LYS A 119 8.78 8.67 18.48
N GLY A 120 8.10 8.05 19.44
CA GLY A 120 6.96 8.65 20.14
C GLY A 120 5.91 9.13 19.14
N ASP A 121 5.58 10.42 19.17
CA ASP A 121 4.60 11.04 18.26
C ASP A 121 5.21 11.54 16.95
N ARG A 122 6.39 11.08 16.55
CA ARG A 122 7.04 11.54 15.30
C ARG A 122 7.29 10.39 14.35
N LEU A 123 6.94 10.59 13.07
CA LEU A 123 7.26 9.70 11.97
C LEU A 123 8.52 10.18 11.25
N SER A 124 9.53 9.32 11.15
CA SER A 124 10.71 9.57 10.33
C SER A 124 10.41 9.30 8.86
N ILE A 125 10.51 10.32 8.01
CA ILE A 125 10.34 10.21 6.57
C ILE A 125 11.69 10.42 5.87
N PRO A 126 12.18 9.44 5.08
CA PRO A 126 13.44 9.57 4.35
C PRO A 126 13.47 10.81 3.43
N GLY A 127 14.52 11.62 3.52
CA GLY A 127 14.69 12.85 2.74
C GLY A 127 13.94 14.09 3.28
N VAL A 128 13.01 13.91 4.23
CA VAL A 128 12.22 15.00 4.84
C VAL A 128 12.59 15.22 6.31
N GLY A 129 12.88 14.14 7.03
CA GLY A 129 13.17 14.15 8.47
C GLY A 129 11.98 13.73 9.34
N LEU A 130 12.00 14.13 10.62
CA LEU A 130 10.96 13.78 11.60
C LEU A 130 9.77 14.73 11.49
N LEU A 131 8.57 14.17 11.26
CA LEU A 131 7.30 14.89 11.25
C LEU A 131 6.43 14.48 12.43
N ARG A 132 5.80 15.45 13.08
CA ARG A 132 4.84 15.18 14.15
C ARG A 132 3.58 14.52 13.58
N LEU A 133 3.20 13.37 14.13
CA LEU A 133 1.92 12.72 13.92
C LEU A 133 0.91 13.34 14.90
N ARG A 134 -0.12 13.97 14.38
CA ARG A 134 -1.28 14.36 15.20
C ARG A 134 -2.19 13.14 15.31
N ARG A 135 -2.26 12.56 16.51
CA ARG A 135 -3.13 11.43 16.82
C ARG A 135 -4.22 11.88 17.80
N HIS A 136 -5.44 11.35 17.66
CA HIS A 136 -6.53 11.65 18.59
C HIS A 136 -6.35 10.89 19.92
N SER A 137 -5.90 9.64 19.84
CA SER A 137 -5.45 8.81 20.96
C SER A 137 -3.95 8.51 20.81
N GLY A 138 -3.27 8.11 21.89
CA GLY A 138 -1.85 7.72 21.86
C GLY A 138 -1.56 6.55 20.90
N ASN A 139 -0.35 6.01 20.92
CA ASN A 139 -0.05 4.79 20.17
C ASN A 139 -0.86 3.61 20.72
N PRO A 140 -1.82 3.00 19.98
CA PRO A 140 -2.59 1.87 20.49
C PRO A 140 -1.74 0.60 20.66
N TYR A 141 -0.54 0.56 20.05
CA TYR A 141 0.39 -0.55 20.14
C TYR A 141 1.75 -0.05 20.65
N PRO A 142 1.86 0.31 21.95
CA PRO A 142 3.09 0.87 22.52
C PRO A 142 4.28 -0.10 22.40
N GLU A 143 4.02 -1.39 22.58
CA GLU A 143 5.02 -2.47 22.46
C GLU A 143 5.14 -3.01 21.03
N GLY A 144 4.22 -2.62 20.14
CA GLY A 144 4.22 -3.08 18.76
C GLY A 144 5.41 -2.53 17.98
N ARG A 145 6.00 -3.38 17.12
CA ARG A 145 7.08 -2.96 16.23
C ARG A 145 6.50 -2.37 14.93
N PRO A 146 6.78 -1.10 14.58
CA PRO A 146 6.31 -0.53 13.32
C PRO A 146 7.01 -1.23 12.13
N VAL A 147 6.22 -1.67 11.16
CA VAL A 147 6.71 -2.42 9.97
C VAL A 147 6.67 -1.55 8.71
N LYS A 148 5.57 -0.82 8.52
CA LYS A 148 5.35 0.00 7.33
C LYS A 148 4.54 1.24 7.68
N ALA A 149 4.78 2.32 6.95
CA ALA A 149 3.93 3.51 7.00
C ALA A 149 3.48 3.87 5.58
N ALA A 150 2.17 3.98 5.37
CA ALA A 150 1.58 4.52 4.15
C ALA A 150 1.20 5.97 4.37
N VAL A 151 1.70 6.87 3.53
CA VAL A 151 1.46 8.31 3.63
C VAL A 151 0.65 8.75 2.42
N VAL A 152 -0.46 9.44 2.68
CA VAL A 152 -1.48 9.78 1.69
C VAL A 152 -1.90 11.24 1.84
N HIS A 153 -2.06 11.95 0.73
CA HIS A 153 -2.60 13.30 0.72
C HIS A 153 -4.10 13.29 0.42
N GLU A 154 -4.91 13.87 1.30
CA GLU A 154 -6.36 13.94 1.18
C GLU A 154 -6.88 15.25 1.77
N CYS A 155 -7.83 15.90 1.09
CA CYS A 155 -8.48 17.14 1.56
C CYS A 155 -7.50 18.21 2.11
N GLY A 156 -6.38 18.42 1.41
CA GLY A 156 -5.36 19.41 1.77
C GLY A 156 -4.45 19.03 2.95
N LYS A 157 -4.55 17.80 3.45
CA LYS A 157 -3.77 17.29 4.59
C LYS A 157 -3.06 16.00 4.23
N TRP A 158 -1.97 15.73 4.94
CA TRP A 158 -1.24 14.47 4.86
C TRP A 158 -1.63 13.58 6.02
N TYR A 159 -2.02 12.35 5.70
CA TYR A 159 -2.37 11.29 6.64
C TYR A 159 -1.32 10.19 6.56
N ALA A 160 -0.99 9.59 7.69
CA ALA A 160 -0.04 8.48 7.77
C ALA A 160 -0.68 7.30 8.50
N THR A 161 -0.80 6.17 7.82
CA THR A 161 -1.24 4.89 8.39
C THR A 161 -0.01 4.07 8.71
N VAL A 162 0.23 3.82 9.99
CA VAL A 162 1.37 3.01 10.46
C VAL A 162 0.85 1.62 10.82
N CYS A 163 1.46 0.58 10.26
CA CYS A 163 1.17 -0.80 10.62
C CYS A 163 2.22 -1.31 11.60
N TYR A 164 1.74 -1.90 12.68
CA TYR A 164 2.54 -2.49 13.73
C TYR A 164 2.45 -4.01 13.63
N LYS A 165 3.57 -4.69 13.80
CA LYS A 165 3.60 -6.11 14.16
C LYS A 165 3.47 -6.17 15.68
N VAL A 166 2.46 -6.90 16.14
CA VAL A 166 2.18 -7.15 17.55
C VAL A 166 2.24 -8.64 17.76
N ASP A 167 2.87 -9.06 18.85
CA ASP A 167 2.80 -10.45 19.28
C ASP A 167 1.47 -10.61 20.03
N LEU A 168 0.64 -11.52 19.55
CA LEU A 168 -0.62 -11.83 20.22
C LEU A 168 -0.33 -12.81 21.35
N PRO A 169 -0.90 -12.61 22.55
CA PRO A 169 -0.87 -13.64 23.57
C PRO A 169 -1.55 -14.90 23.02
N PRO A 170 -1.14 -16.10 23.47
CA PRO A 170 -1.84 -17.33 23.12
C PRO A 170 -3.32 -17.17 23.47
N SER A 171 -4.19 -17.44 22.49
CA SER A 171 -5.63 -17.41 22.71
C SER A 171 -5.98 -18.53 23.68
N ALA A 172 -6.82 -18.22 24.68
CA ALA A 172 -7.55 -19.26 25.40
C ALA A 172 -8.38 -20.08 24.40
N GLU A 173 -8.71 -21.32 24.77
CA GLU A 173 -9.68 -22.10 24.00
C GLU A 173 -10.98 -21.29 23.90
N PRO A 174 -11.52 -21.12 22.69
CA PRO A 174 -12.67 -20.27 22.51
C PRO A 174 -13.89 -20.93 23.14
N GLU A 175 -14.57 -20.24 24.05
CA GLU A 175 -15.88 -20.66 24.60
C GLU A 175 -16.96 -20.80 23.52
N ARG A 176 -16.73 -20.21 22.35
CA ARG A 176 -17.68 -20.17 21.22
C ARG A 176 -16.96 -20.42 19.92
N VAL A 177 -17.51 -21.32 19.10
CA VAL A 177 -17.04 -21.55 17.74
C VAL A 177 -18.10 -21.02 16.78
N ALA A 178 -17.76 -19.94 16.08
CA ALA A 178 -18.61 -19.39 15.03
C ALA A 178 -18.09 -19.85 13.66
N ALA A 179 -18.97 -20.47 12.87
CA ALA A 179 -18.68 -20.84 11.48
C ALA A 179 -19.41 -19.89 10.53
N MET A 180 -18.67 -19.29 9.60
CA MET A 180 -19.21 -18.41 8.57
C MET A 180 -19.14 -19.10 7.21
N ASP A 181 -20.27 -19.57 6.71
CA ASP A 181 -20.39 -19.97 5.30
C ASP A 181 -20.71 -18.74 4.45
N CYS A 182 -19.82 -18.44 3.49
CA CYS A 182 -19.96 -17.28 2.61
C CYS A 182 -21.04 -17.47 1.52
N ASN A 183 -21.54 -18.69 1.32
CA ASN A 183 -22.63 -18.95 0.37
C ASN A 183 -24.02 -18.75 1.00
N CYS A 184 -24.10 -18.79 2.32
CA CYS A 184 -25.33 -18.63 3.06
C CYS A 184 -25.40 -17.19 3.61
N ARG A 185 -26.53 -16.48 3.43
CA ARG A 185 -26.80 -15.21 4.12
C ARG A 185 -27.06 -15.42 5.62
N GLN A 186 -26.39 -16.38 6.24
CA GLN A 186 -26.62 -16.88 7.59
C GLN A 186 -25.28 -17.29 8.20
N VAL A 187 -25.12 -17.04 9.50
CA VAL A 187 -23.96 -17.46 10.30
C VAL A 187 -24.49 -18.42 11.37
N ALA A 188 -23.90 -19.60 11.46
CA ALA A 188 -24.18 -20.53 12.55
C ALA A 188 -23.18 -20.29 13.68
N VAL A 189 -23.68 -20.12 14.90
CA VAL A 189 -22.87 -20.03 16.12
C VAL A 189 -23.14 -21.29 16.91
N VAL A 190 -22.08 -22.05 17.23
CA VAL A 190 -22.16 -23.24 18.08
C VAL A 190 -21.47 -22.92 19.40
N TYR A 191 -22.18 -23.22 20.48
CA TYR A 191 -21.73 -23.02 21.85
C TYR A 191 -21.02 -24.28 22.37
N SER A 192 -20.15 -24.11 23.36
CA SER A 192 -19.41 -25.23 23.98
C SER A 192 -20.33 -26.26 24.66
N ASP A 193 -21.57 -25.88 24.99
CA ASP A 193 -22.60 -26.75 25.55
C ASP A 193 -23.40 -27.55 24.50
N GLY A 194 -23.03 -27.41 23.21
CA GLY A 194 -23.66 -28.09 22.09
C GLY A 194 -24.90 -27.37 21.53
N THR A 195 -25.33 -26.24 22.11
CA THR A 195 -26.42 -25.44 21.55
C THR A 195 -25.98 -24.69 20.30
N SER A 196 -26.93 -24.31 19.44
CA SER A 196 -26.62 -23.53 18.23
C SER A 196 -27.67 -22.48 17.92
N GLU A 197 -27.24 -21.37 17.33
CA GLU A 197 -28.11 -20.32 16.80
C GLU A 197 -27.74 -19.96 15.36
N ILE A 198 -28.76 -19.68 14.54
CA ILE A 198 -28.58 -19.22 13.17
C ILE A 198 -28.90 -17.73 13.12
N ARG A 199 -27.89 -16.90 12.86
CA ARG A 199 -28.07 -15.45 12.65
C ARG A 199 -28.11 -15.13 11.18
N ARG A 200 -29.15 -14.43 10.72
CA ARG A 200 -29.20 -13.92 9.35
C ARG A 200 -28.17 -12.81 9.19
N GLN A 201 -27.31 -12.94 8.18
CA GLN A 201 -26.37 -11.88 7.83
C GLN A 201 -27.15 -10.67 7.32
N PRO A 202 -26.89 -9.46 7.84
CA PRO A 202 -27.55 -8.26 7.35
C PRO A 202 -27.17 -8.01 5.89
N ASP A 203 -28.05 -7.36 5.13
CA ASP A 203 -27.76 -6.98 3.75
C ASP A 203 -26.60 -5.97 3.71
N THR A 204 -25.42 -6.49 3.41
CA THR A 204 -24.17 -5.73 3.37
C THR A 204 -24.20 -4.64 2.31
N THR A 205 -24.97 -4.82 1.23
CA THR A 205 -25.16 -3.82 0.18
C THR A 205 -25.91 -2.61 0.72
N LEU A 206 -27.02 -2.84 1.42
CA LEU A 206 -27.80 -1.78 2.07
C LEU A 206 -26.98 -1.06 3.15
N LEU A 207 -26.21 -1.80 3.95
CA LEU A 207 -25.32 -1.21 4.96
C LEU A 207 -24.24 -0.33 4.32
N GLN A 208 -23.61 -0.76 3.22
CA GLN A 208 -22.63 0.05 2.49
C GLN A 208 -23.25 1.31 1.88
N ILE A 209 -24.48 1.23 1.36
CA ILE A 209 -25.22 2.40 0.86
C ILE A 209 -25.48 3.39 2.01
N LYS A 210 -25.97 2.91 3.16
CA LYS A 210 -26.21 3.75 4.34
C LYS A 210 -24.91 4.41 4.83
N LEU A 211 -23.81 3.66 4.89
CA LEU A 211 -22.49 4.17 5.27
C LEU A 211 -22.02 5.27 4.31
N LYS A 212 -22.12 5.04 2.99
CA LYS A 212 -21.79 6.05 1.97
C LYS A 212 -22.66 7.30 2.09
N ARG A 213 -23.94 7.17 2.45
CA ARG A 213 -24.82 8.33 2.70
C ARG A 213 -24.44 9.09 3.97
N GLY A 214 -24.09 8.39 5.04
CA GLY A 214 -23.65 8.99 6.30
C GLY A 214 -22.30 9.72 6.19
N GLN A 215 -21.36 9.17 5.43
CA GLN A 215 -20.03 9.76 5.18
C GLN A 215 -20.05 10.98 4.24
N ARG A 216 -21.21 11.35 3.68
CA ARG A 216 -21.41 12.56 2.85
C ARG A 216 -21.89 13.76 3.67
N LYS A 217 -22.28 13.57 4.93
CA LYS A 217 -22.58 14.64 5.88
C LYS A 217 -21.28 15.07 6.57
#